data_AF-X0S2W3-F1
#
_entry.id   AF-X0S2W3-F1
#
_cell.length_a   1.000
_cell.length_b   1.000
_cell.length_c   1.000
_cell.angle_alpha   90.00
_cell.angle_beta   90.00
_cell.angle_gamma   90.00
#
_symmetry.space_group_name_H-M   'P 1'
#
loop_
_entity.id
_entity.type
_entity.pdbx_description
1 polymer ?
#
loop_
_entity_poly.entity_id
_entity_poly.type
_entity_poly.pdbx_seq_one_letter_code
_entity_poly.pdbx_strand_id
1 'polypeptide(L)'
;MDQEKIILSRVITPQGELQLQQLVEIDEKNHPVYEIIFNGVFLMASYNELSEKELATLAVEPLASQWQDIQVLVGGLGIGYSLRAALDCDG
;
A
#
# COMPACT_ATOMS: atom_id res chain seq x y z
N MET A 1 20.39 -9.78 8.94
CA MET A 1 19.85 -9.96 10.30
C MET A 1 18.37 -10.18 10.09
N ASP A 2 17.86 -11.37 10.37
CA ASP A 2 16.41 -11.63 10.22
C ASP A 2 15.70 -10.70 11.20
N GLN A 3 15.03 -9.69 10.67
CA GLN A 3 14.17 -8.82 11.48
C GLN A 3 13.07 -9.69 12.06
N GLU A 4 12.87 -9.59 13.37
CA GLU A 4 11.84 -10.35 14.06
C GLU A 4 10.46 -9.89 13.59
N LYS A 5 9.59 -10.84 13.26
CA LYS A 5 8.25 -10.59 12.69
C LYS A 5 7.20 -11.35 13.48
N ILE A 6 6.08 -10.70 13.73
CA ILE A 6 4.93 -11.26 14.43
C ILE A 6 3.81 -11.45 13.41
N ILE A 7 3.34 -12.69 13.24
CA ILE A 7 2.18 -12.99 12.40
C ILE A 7 0.93 -12.53 13.14
N LEU A 8 0.19 -11.60 12.54
CA LEU A 8 -1.03 -11.05 13.12
C LEU A 8 -2.29 -11.80 12.68
N SER A 9 -2.33 -12.24 11.42
CA SER A 9 -3.50 -12.93 10.86
C SER A 9 -3.14 -13.77 9.64
N ARG A 10 -3.94 -14.82 9.41
CA ARG A 10 -3.95 -15.63 8.19
C ARG A 10 -5.38 -15.89 7.74
N VAL A 11 -5.62 -15.78 6.44
CA VAL A 11 -6.91 -16.11 5.83
C VAL A 11 -6.70 -16.86 4.53
N ILE A 12 -7.49 -17.91 4.32
CA ILE A 12 -7.54 -18.62 3.04
C ILE A 12 -8.60 -17.97 2.17
N THR A 13 -8.20 -17.55 0.97
CA THR A 13 -9.08 -17.05 -0.07
C THR A 13 -9.16 -18.05 -1.22
N PRO A 14 -10.12 -17.93 -2.15
CA PRO A 14 -10.14 -18.75 -3.36
C PRO A 14 -8.85 -18.65 -4.20
N GLN A 15 -8.10 -17.54 -4.07
CA GLN A 15 -6.87 -17.29 -4.80
C GLN A 15 -5.60 -17.76 -4.06
N GLY A 16 -5.68 -18.07 -2.76
CA GLY A 16 -4.52 -18.45 -1.95
C GLY A 16 -4.59 -17.97 -0.51
N GLU A 17 -3.53 -18.24 0.26
CA GLU A 17 -3.36 -17.74 1.61
C GLU A 17 -2.90 -16.28 1.59
N LEU A 18 -3.58 -15.44 2.36
CA LEU A 18 -3.10 -14.12 2.74
C LEU A 18 -2.67 -14.16 4.21
N GLN A 19 -1.50 -13.61 4.48
CA GLN A 19 -0.96 -13.43 5.82
C GLN A 19 -0.62 -11.96 6.05
N LEU A 20 -1.07 -11.43 7.18
CA LEU A 20 -0.65 -10.13 7.70
C LEU A 20 0.39 -10.38 8.78
N GLN A 21 1.54 -9.71 8.69
CA GLN A 21 2.56 -9.72 9.72
C GLN A 21 3.06 -8.32 10.02
N GLN A 22 3.59 -8.13 11.23
CA GLN A 22 4.16 -6.88 11.69
C GLN A 22 5.63 -7.09 12.02
N LEU A 23 6.49 -6.15 11.63
CA LEU A 23 7.88 -6.13 12.07
C LEU A 23 7.95 -5.62 13.52
N VAL A 24 8.91 -6.13 14.29
CA VAL A 24 9.19 -5.60 15.64
C VAL A 24 9.73 -4.17 15.56
N GLU A 25 10.46 -3.85 14.49
CA GLU A 25 10.92 -2.49 14.19
C GLU A 25 9.76 -1.59 13.74
N ILE A 26 9.90 -0.29 14.05
CA ILE A 26 9.01 0.80 13.66
C ILE A 26 9.64 1.61 12.53
N ASP A 27 8.82 2.32 11.76
CA ASP A 27 9.32 3.21 10.71
C ASP A 27 9.99 4.47 11.29
N GLU A 28 10.57 5.30 10.41
CA GLU A 28 11.19 6.58 10.78
C GLU A 28 10.22 7.58 11.45
N LYS A 29 8.91 7.36 11.31
CA LYS A 29 7.83 8.16 11.90
C LYS A 29 7.26 7.52 13.17
N ASN A 30 7.91 6.48 13.70
CA ASN A 30 7.50 5.74 14.90
C ASN A 30 6.14 5.03 14.76
N HIS A 31 5.79 4.60 13.54
CA HIS A 31 4.62 3.77 13.28
C HIS A 31 4.98 2.28 13.18
N PRO A 32 4.03 1.38 13.51
CA PRO A 32 4.17 -0.04 13.23
C PRO A 32 4.36 -0.31 11.73
N VAL A 33 5.24 -1.26 11.42
CA VAL A 33 5.50 -1.68 10.04
C VAL A 33 4.79 -2.99 9.76
N TYR A 34 4.01 -3.02 8.67
CA TYR A 34 3.21 -4.18 8.27
C TYR A 34 3.68 -4.73 6.92
N GLU A 35 3.62 -6.05 6.78
CA GLU A 35 3.83 -6.76 5.52
C GLU A 35 2.62 -7.66 5.22
N ILE A 36 2.25 -7.71 3.94
CA ILE A 36 1.28 -8.66 3.39
C ILE A 36 2.07 -9.74 2.66
N ILE A 37 1.83 -10.98 3.05
CA ILE A 37 2.40 -12.17 2.43
C ILE A 37 1.29 -12.91 1.70
N PHE A 38 1.53 -13.31 0.46
CA PHE A 38 0.58 -14.08 -0.35
C PHE A 38 1.22 -15.40 -0.77
N ASN A 39 0.61 -16.52 -0.38
CA ASN A 39 1.13 -17.87 -0.61
C ASN A 39 2.60 -18.03 -0.17
N GLY A 40 2.96 -17.45 0.97
CA GLY A 40 4.32 -17.49 1.51
C GLY A 40 5.33 -16.54 0.84
N VAL A 41 4.90 -15.75 -0.14
CA VAL A 41 5.75 -14.77 -0.85
C VAL A 41 5.41 -13.36 -0.37
N PHE A 42 6.44 -12.54 -0.13
CA PHE A 42 6.27 -11.12 0.14
C PHE A 42 5.51 -10.46 -1.01
N LEU A 43 4.36 -9.85 -0.71
CA LEU A 43 3.55 -9.13 -1.68
C LEU A 43 3.80 -7.62 -1.58
N MET A 44 3.67 -7.05 -0.39
CA MET A 44 3.89 -5.62 -0.16
C MET A 44 4.08 -5.27 1.32
N ALA A 45 4.51 -4.03 1.60
CA ALA A 45 4.69 -3.52 2.96
C ALA A 45 4.26 -2.07 3.13
N SER A 46 4.03 -1.66 4.37
CA SER A 46 3.70 -0.27 4.72
C SER A 46 4.85 0.71 4.47
N TYR A 47 6.10 0.27 4.54
CA TYR A 47 7.27 1.11 4.23
C TYR A 47 7.43 1.44 2.73
N ASN A 48 6.66 0.80 1.85
CA ASN A 48 6.60 1.15 0.42
C ASN A 48 5.58 2.29 0.13
N GLU A 49 5.13 3.01 1.16
CA GLU A 49 4.20 4.15 1.04
C GLU A 49 4.64 5.17 -0.02
N LEU A 50 5.92 5.53 -0.06
CA LEU A 50 6.42 6.61 -0.92
C LEU A 50 6.18 6.30 -2.41
N SER A 51 6.62 5.13 -2.89
CA SER A 51 6.48 4.78 -4.31
C SER A 51 5.02 4.70 -4.77
N GLU A 52 4.12 4.25 -3.87
CA GLU A 52 2.68 4.18 -4.16
C GLU A 52 2.07 5.59 -4.30
N LYS A 53 2.45 6.52 -3.42
CA LYS A 53 1.99 7.91 -3.53
C LYS A 53 2.52 8.58 -4.78
N GLU A 54 3.82 8.45 -5.06
CA GLU A 54 4.43 9.04 -6.24
C GLU A 54 3.82 8.51 -7.54
N LEU A 55 3.45 7.22 -7.61
CA LEU A 55 2.76 6.66 -8.76
C LEU A 55 1.43 7.38 -9.04
N ALA A 56 0.61 7.58 -8.01
CA ALA A 56 -0.66 8.29 -8.14
C ALA A 56 -0.45 9.77 -8.50
N THR A 57 0.44 10.47 -7.80
CA THR A 57 0.76 11.87 -8.03
C THR A 57 1.23 12.10 -9.48
N LEU A 58 2.22 11.33 -9.95
CA LEU A 58 2.76 11.46 -11.31
C LEU A 58 1.73 11.15 -12.40
N ALA A 59 0.72 10.33 -12.11
CA ALA A 59 -0.36 10.02 -13.03
C ALA A 59 -1.43 11.12 -13.08
N VAL A 60 -1.76 11.74 -11.94
CA VAL A 60 -2.89 12.68 -11.80
C VAL A 60 -2.47 14.14 -11.99
N GLU A 61 -1.30 14.55 -11.49
CA GLU A 61 -0.82 15.95 -11.58
C GLU A 61 -0.83 16.54 -13.00
N PRO A 62 -0.41 15.81 -14.06
CA PRO A 62 -0.44 16.35 -15.42
C PRO A 62 -1.85 16.71 -15.92
N LEU A 63 -2.89 16.18 -15.26
CA LEU A 63 -4.28 16.41 -15.60
C LEU A 63 -4.91 17.57 -14.79
N ALA A 64 -4.13 18.30 -13.96
CA ALA A 64 -4.53 19.47 -13.12
C ALA A 64 -5.68 20.32 -13.68
N SER A 65 -5.57 20.72 -14.94
CA SER A 65 -6.55 21.58 -15.61
C SER A 65 -7.96 20.97 -15.81
N GLN A 66 -8.15 19.67 -15.58
CA GLN A 66 -9.38 18.91 -15.85
C GLN A 66 -9.98 18.25 -14.60
N TRP A 67 -9.53 18.60 -13.39
CA TRP A 67 -9.80 17.85 -12.15
C TRP A 67 -11.27 17.63 -11.81
N GLN A 68 -12.18 18.48 -12.30
CA GLN A 68 -13.61 18.36 -12.02
C GLN A 68 -14.27 17.12 -12.67
N ASP A 69 -13.65 16.53 -13.70
CA ASP A 69 -14.25 15.44 -14.50
C ASP A 69 -13.38 14.18 -14.59
N ILE A 70 -12.36 14.03 -13.74
CA ILE A 70 -11.44 12.89 -13.82
C ILE A 70 -12.01 11.68 -13.08
N GLN A 71 -12.00 10.54 -13.77
CA GLN A 71 -12.27 9.24 -13.17
C GLN A 71 -10.97 8.42 -13.13
N VAL A 72 -10.54 8.07 -11.92
CA VAL A 72 -9.32 7.28 -11.70
C VAL A 72 -9.68 5.84 -11.39
N LEU A 73 -9.14 4.89 -12.17
CA LEU A 73 -9.21 3.46 -11.88
C LEU A 73 -7.90 3.01 -11.23
N VAL A 74 -7.98 2.53 -9.99
CA VAL A 74 -6.84 1.96 -9.27
C VAL A 74 -6.84 0.43 -9.43
N GLY A 75 -5.85 -0.11 -10.13
CA GLY A 75 -5.71 -1.54 -10.40
C GLY A 75 -5.15 -2.30 -9.20
N GLY A 76 -6.03 -2.78 -8.32
CA GLY A 76 -5.63 -3.41 -7.05
C GLY A 76 -5.40 -2.38 -5.96
N LEU A 77 -5.70 -2.73 -4.70
CA LEU A 77 -5.67 -1.76 -3.60
C LEU A 77 -4.47 -1.89 -2.68
N GLY A 78 -3.95 -3.10 -2.50
CA GLY A 78 -2.89 -3.32 -1.53
C GLY A 78 -3.25 -2.79 -0.13
N ILE A 79 -2.40 -1.91 0.42
CA ILE A 79 -2.62 -1.17 1.68
C ILE A 79 -3.43 0.12 1.45
N GLY A 80 -3.59 0.57 0.20
CA GLY A 80 -4.45 1.69 -0.16
C GLY A 80 -3.75 3.04 -0.33
N TYR A 81 -2.41 3.09 -0.30
CA TYR A 81 -1.67 4.36 -0.44
C TYR A 81 -1.89 5.05 -1.78
N SER A 82 -1.86 4.29 -2.90
CA SER A 82 -2.16 4.83 -4.24
C SER A 82 -3.58 5.42 -4.32
N LEU A 83 -4.58 4.73 -3.75
CA LEU A 83 -5.96 5.24 -3.70
C LEU A 83 -6.05 6.52 -2.85
N ARG A 84 -5.42 6.53 -1.67
CA ARG A 84 -5.40 7.70 -0.79
C ARG A 84 -4.76 8.89 -1.51
N ALA A 85 -3.59 8.72 -2.12
CA ALA A 85 -2.92 9.78 -2.87
C ALA A 85 -3.77 10.31 -4.02
N ALA A 86 -4.43 9.45 -4.80
CA ALA A 86 -5.32 9.89 -5.86
C ALA A 86 -6.53 10.70 -5.36
N LEU A 87 -7.01 10.43 -4.14
CA LEU A 87 -8.09 11.20 -3.50
C LEU A 87 -7.59 12.49 -2.84
N ASP A 88 -6.34 12.52 -2.38
CA ASP A 88 -5.71 13.70 -1.75
C ASP A 88 -5.19 14.70 -2.79
N CYS A 89 -5.17 14.33 -4.08
CA CYS A 89 -5.05 15.29 -5.16
C CYS A 89 -6.31 16.19 -5.17
N ASP A 90 -6.27 17.29 -4.41
CA ASP A 90 -7.24 18.42 -4.43
C ASP A 90 -6.89 19.53 -5.45
N GLY A 91 -7.87 19.87 -6.30
CA GLY A 91 -7.72 20.87 -7.38
C GLY A 91 -7.98 22.28 -6.88
#